data_AF-A0A661TWF5-F1
#
_entry.id   AF-A0A661TWF5-F1
#
_cell.length_a   1.000
_cell.length_b   1.000
_cell.length_c   1.000
_cell.angle_alpha   90.00
_cell.angle_beta   90.00
_cell.angle_gamma   90.00
#
_symmetry.space_group_name_H-M   'P 1'
#
loop_
_entity.id
_entity.type
_entity.pdbx_description
1 polymer ?
#
loop_
_entity_poly.entity_id
_entity_poly.type
_entity_poly.pdbx_seq_one_letter_code
_entity_poly.pdbx_strand_id
1 'polypeptide(L)'
;MKLKFLKGLLIGYILLVPVIVSGITIEPPISATSIPALVDRITNWTFYIGIILAPLMILVGAFYFMTAAGDPNRVETGKKIIFWTIVGLAIILLSRMIIGIIRSILGS
;
A
#
# COMPACT_ATOMS: atom_id res chain seq x y z
N MET A 1 -16.94 -15.60 -18.61
CA MET A 1 -16.13 -14.39 -18.89
C MET A 1 -15.25 -13.95 -17.71
N LYS A 2 -15.80 -13.64 -16.52
CA LYS A 2 -15.11 -12.94 -15.41
C LYS A 2 -13.68 -13.42 -15.05
N LEU A 3 -13.39 -14.74 -15.03
CA LEU A 3 -12.06 -15.26 -14.64
C LEU A 3 -10.92 -14.89 -15.60
N LYS A 4 -11.18 -14.80 -16.93
CA LYS A 4 -10.14 -14.39 -17.90
C LYS A 4 -9.76 -12.92 -17.72
N PHE A 5 -10.76 -12.06 -17.43
CA PHE A 5 -10.54 -10.64 -17.15
C PHE A 5 -9.73 -10.42 -15.86
N LEU A 6 -10.09 -11.11 -14.76
CA LEU A 6 -9.35 -11.02 -13.50
C LEU A 6 -7.89 -11.45 -13.66
N LYS A 7 -7.63 -12.57 -14.36
CA LYS A 7 -6.25 -13.01 -14.65
C LYS A 7 -5.49 -12.01 -15.53
N GLY A 8 -6.12 -11.45 -16.57
CA GLY A 8 -5.50 -10.41 -17.41
C GLY A 8 -5.13 -9.16 -16.63
N LEU A 9 -5.98 -8.72 -15.70
CA LEU A 9 -5.72 -7.55 -14.86
C LEU A 9 -4.60 -7.83 -13.83
N LEU A 10 -4.60 -9.01 -13.19
CA LEU A 10 -3.51 -9.42 -12.30
C LEU A 10 -2.16 -9.54 -13.04
N ILE A 11 -2.17 -9.99 -14.30
CA ILE A 11 -0.96 -10.01 -15.15
C ILE A 11 -0.52 -8.58 -15.52
N GLY A 12 -1.46 -7.69 -15.88
CA GLY A 12 -1.14 -6.28 -16.11
C GLY A 12 -0.53 -5.61 -14.88
N TYR A 13 -1.04 -5.93 -13.68
CA TYR A 13 -0.44 -5.50 -12.42
C TYR A 13 0.97 -6.08 -12.22
N ILE A 14 1.16 -7.40 -12.40
CA ILE A 14 2.47 -8.06 -12.19
C ILE A 14 3.56 -7.59 -13.16
N LEU A 15 3.18 -7.10 -14.35
CA LEU A 15 4.08 -6.47 -15.32
C LEU A 15 4.44 -5.02 -14.96
N LEU A 16 3.56 -4.30 -14.25
CA LEU A 16 3.82 -2.93 -13.78
C LEU A 16 4.61 -2.89 -12.46
N VAL A 17 4.43 -3.87 -11.57
CA VAL A 17 5.19 -3.99 -10.31
C VAL A 17 6.70 -3.78 -10.45
N PRO A 18 7.43 -4.47 -11.35
CA PRO A 18 8.88 -4.30 -11.45
C PRO A 18 9.31 -2.87 -11.83
N VAL A 19 8.49 -2.13 -12.58
CA VAL A 19 8.74 -0.73 -12.95
C VAL A 19 8.62 0.21 -11.74
N ILE A 20 7.73 -0.12 -10.79
CA ILE A 20 7.60 0.60 -9.52
C ILE A 20 8.74 0.22 -8.55
N VAL A 21 9.19 -1.04 -8.59
CA VAL A 21 10.20 -1.59 -7.67
C VAL A 21 11.64 -1.24 -8.07
N SER A 22 11.93 -0.98 -9.34
CA SER A 22 13.29 -0.68 -9.81
C SER A 22 13.94 0.61 -9.25
N GLY A 23 13.20 1.41 -8.47
CA GLY A 23 13.73 2.56 -7.71
C GLY A 23 13.68 2.39 -6.19
N ILE A 24 13.46 1.18 -5.67
CA ILE A 24 13.21 0.91 -4.24
C ILE A 24 14.42 0.24 -3.58
N THR A 25 15.12 0.97 -2.70
CA THR A 25 16.15 0.42 -1.81
C THR A 25 15.52 -0.07 -0.50
N ILE A 26 15.28 -1.38 -0.39
CA ILE A 26 14.83 -2.01 0.86
C ILE A 26 16.03 -2.21 1.80
N GLU A 27 16.53 -1.13 2.38
CA GLU A 27 17.56 -1.20 3.41
C GLU A 27 17.03 -1.85 4.71
N PRO A 28 17.74 -2.83 5.30
CA PRO A 28 17.37 -3.38 6.59
C PRO A 28 17.35 -2.29 7.69
N PRO A 29 16.27 -2.18 8.50
CA PRO A 29 16.20 -1.21 9.60
C PRO A 29 17.22 -1.48 10.72
N ILE A 30 17.70 -2.72 10.84
CA ILE A 30 18.58 -3.19 11.93
C ILE A 30 19.97 -2.51 11.96
N SER A 31 20.41 -1.91 10.85
CA SER A 31 21.71 -1.22 10.76
C SER A 31 21.62 0.29 11.09
N ALA A 32 20.52 0.75 11.69
CA ALA A 32 20.37 2.15 12.10
C ALA A 32 21.22 2.48 13.35
N THR A 33 22.11 3.47 13.23
CA THR A 33 22.97 3.96 14.33
C THR A 33 22.28 4.95 15.26
N SER A 34 21.03 5.35 14.99
CA SER A 34 20.27 6.30 15.81
C SER A 34 18.76 6.04 15.73
N ILE A 35 18.01 6.44 16.76
CA ILE A 35 16.55 6.25 16.85
C ILE A 35 15.80 6.96 15.69
N PRO A 36 16.12 8.20 15.29
CA PRO A 36 15.48 8.82 14.13
C PRO A 36 15.68 8.02 12.83
N ALA A 37 16.90 7.56 12.56
CA ALA A 37 17.21 6.76 11.38
C ALA A 37 16.52 5.38 11.39
N LEU A 38 16.28 4.80 12.58
CA LEU A 38 15.48 3.57 12.73
C LEU A 38 14.02 3.81 12.33
N VAL A 39 13.42 4.92 12.78
CA VAL A 39 12.05 5.31 12.41
C VAL A 39 11.95 5.63 10.91
N ASP A 40 12.89 6.37 10.35
CA ASP A 40 12.97 6.65 8.90
C ASP A 40 12.96 5.33 8.08
N ARG A 41 13.80 4.36 8.46
CA ARG A 41 13.89 3.05 7.78
C ARG A 41 12.61 2.23 7.92
N ILE A 42 12.00 2.17 9.10
CA ILE A 42 10.74 1.46 9.34
C ILE A 42 9.60 2.08 8.53
N THR A 43 9.49 3.42 8.50
CA THR A 43 8.44 4.10 7.71
C THR A 43 8.66 3.92 6.20
N ASN A 44 9.88 4.00 5.69
CA ASN A 44 10.16 3.76 4.27
C ASN A 44 9.88 2.30 3.89
N TRP A 45 10.32 1.33 4.69
CA TRP A 45 10.04 -0.11 4.51
C TRP A 45 8.53 -0.38 4.45
N THR A 46 7.78 0.21 5.39
CA THR A 46 6.31 0.11 5.44
C THR A 46 5.65 0.79 4.25
N PHE A 47 6.17 1.93 3.79
CA PHE A 47 5.68 2.66 2.61
C PHE A 47 5.86 1.86 1.31
N TYR A 48 7.01 1.21 1.13
CA TYR A 48 7.26 0.36 -0.04
C TYR A 48 6.36 -0.89 -0.06
N ILE A 49 6.18 -1.56 1.08
CA ILE A 49 5.22 -2.68 1.19
C ILE A 49 3.79 -2.18 0.96
N GLY A 50 3.43 -1.01 1.49
CA GLY A 50 2.12 -0.38 1.29
C GLY A 50 1.81 -0.09 -0.19
N ILE A 51 2.76 0.44 -0.96
CA ILE A 51 2.61 0.69 -2.40
C ILE A 51 2.36 -0.59 -3.21
N ILE A 52 2.95 -1.71 -2.80
CA ILE A 52 2.76 -3.00 -3.48
C ILE A 52 1.44 -3.66 -3.01
N LEU A 53 1.15 -3.67 -1.72
CA LEU A 53 0.00 -4.39 -1.17
C LEU A 53 -1.34 -3.66 -1.40
N ALA A 54 -1.37 -2.33 -1.37
CA ALA A 54 -2.60 -1.56 -1.53
C ALA A 54 -3.34 -1.80 -2.86
N PRO A 55 -2.71 -1.74 -4.05
CA PRO A 55 -3.42 -2.04 -5.30
C PRO A 55 -3.96 -3.48 -5.32
N LEU A 56 -3.24 -4.48 -4.78
CA LEU A 56 -3.76 -5.84 -4.65
C LEU A 56 -5.04 -5.90 -3.79
N MET A 57 -5.04 -5.23 -2.64
CA MET A 57 -6.21 -5.16 -1.75
C MET A 57 -7.39 -4.40 -2.38
N ILE A 58 -7.14 -3.30 -3.09
CA ILE A 58 -8.15 -2.57 -3.86
C ILE A 58 -8.79 -3.48 -4.92
N LEU A 59 -8.00 -4.30 -5.63
CA LEU A 59 -8.50 -5.23 -6.63
C LEU A 59 -9.33 -6.37 -6.03
N VAL A 60 -8.96 -6.89 -4.85
CA VAL A 60 -9.77 -7.87 -4.11
C VAL A 60 -11.10 -7.25 -3.65
N GLY A 61 -11.08 -6.04 -3.09
CA GLY A 61 -12.29 -5.32 -2.67
C GLY A 61 -13.21 -4.98 -3.85
N ALA A 62 -12.64 -4.52 -4.96
CA ALA A 62 -13.35 -4.25 -6.20
C ALA A 62 -13.95 -5.54 -6.80
N PHE A 63 -13.22 -6.67 -6.75
CA PHE A 63 -13.75 -7.95 -7.19
C PHE A 63 -14.94 -8.40 -6.33
N TYR A 64 -14.86 -8.29 -5.00
CA TYR A 64 -15.99 -8.58 -4.10
C TYR A 64 -17.21 -7.70 -4.43
N PHE A 65 -17.00 -6.40 -4.64
CA PHE A 65 -18.07 -5.46 -5.02
C PHE A 65 -18.69 -5.82 -6.39
N MET A 66 -17.87 -6.08 -7.42
CA MET A 66 -18.30 -6.44 -8.79
C MET A 66 -18.83 -7.88 -8.93
N THR A 67 -18.74 -8.70 -7.88
CA THR A 67 -19.28 -10.08 -7.85
C THR A 67 -20.37 -10.29 -6.81
N ALA A 68 -20.73 -9.26 -6.05
CA ALA A 68 -21.79 -9.32 -5.05
C ALA A 68 -23.17 -9.69 -5.61
N ALA A 69 -23.47 -9.31 -6.87
CA ALA A 69 -24.68 -9.70 -7.61
C ALA A 69 -26.03 -9.42 -6.89
N GLY A 70 -26.05 -8.47 -5.94
CA GLY A 70 -27.22 -8.13 -5.11
C GLY A 70 -27.09 -8.52 -3.64
N ASP A 71 -26.14 -9.38 -3.26
CA ASP A 71 -25.86 -9.75 -1.86
C ASP A 71 -25.29 -8.53 -1.09
N PRO A 72 -26.02 -7.94 -0.13
CA PRO A 72 -25.59 -6.73 0.56
C PRO A 72 -24.31 -6.96 1.39
N ASN A 73 -24.08 -8.18 1.90
CA ASN A 73 -22.90 -8.50 2.71
C ASN A 73 -21.62 -8.43 1.86
N ARG A 74 -21.69 -8.89 0.60
CA ARG A 74 -20.56 -8.83 -0.35
C ARG A 74 -20.29 -7.40 -0.83
N VAL A 75 -21.36 -6.62 -1.06
CA VAL A 75 -21.24 -5.18 -1.36
C VAL A 75 -20.54 -4.45 -0.21
N GLU A 76 -20.96 -4.70 1.04
CA GLU A 76 -20.39 -4.05 2.21
C GLU A 76 -18.94 -4.50 2.47
N THR A 77 -18.64 -5.79 2.33
CA THR A 77 -17.27 -6.33 2.45
C THR A 77 -16.33 -5.71 1.42
N GLY A 78 -16.75 -5.63 0.15
CA GLY A 78 -15.95 -5.00 -0.91
C GLY A 78 -15.66 -3.51 -0.63
N LYS A 79 -16.67 -2.75 -0.16
CA LYS A 79 -16.50 -1.37 0.29
C LYS A 79 -15.54 -1.25 1.48
N LYS A 80 -15.69 -2.12 2.51
CA LYS A 80 -14.83 -2.14 3.70
C LYS A 80 -13.37 -2.38 3.34
N ILE A 81 -13.07 -3.34 2.45
CA ILE A 81 -11.70 -3.63 1.99
C ILE A 81 -11.08 -2.40 1.31
N ILE A 82 -11.79 -1.76 0.39
CA ILE A 82 -11.31 -0.55 -0.30
C ILE A 82 -11.09 0.60 0.70
N PHE A 83 -12.04 0.84 1.61
CA PHE A 83 -11.96 1.90 2.61
C PHE A 83 -10.76 1.72 3.55
N TRP A 84 -10.58 0.53 4.13
CA TRP A 84 -9.42 0.23 4.98
C TRP A 84 -8.09 0.34 4.23
N THR A 85 -8.06 0.03 2.93
CA THR A 85 -6.85 0.19 2.11
C THR A 85 -6.51 1.67 1.87
N ILE A 86 -7.51 2.52 1.62
CA ILE A 86 -7.34 3.97 1.49
C ILE A 86 -6.88 4.59 2.83
N VAL A 87 -7.49 4.18 3.95
CA VAL A 87 -7.08 4.61 5.30
C VAL A 87 -5.64 4.19 5.60
N GLY A 88 -5.25 2.96 5.24
CA GLY A 88 -3.88 2.47 5.37
C GLY A 88 -2.88 3.34 4.60
N LEU A 89 -3.14 3.61 3.31
CA LEU A 89 -2.31 4.53 2.51
C LEU A 89 -2.23 5.94 3.12
N ALA A 90 -3.35 6.48 3.60
CA ALA A 90 -3.39 7.80 4.24
C ALA A 90 -2.52 7.86 5.51
N ILE A 91 -2.57 6.84 6.37
CA ILE A 91 -1.74 6.76 7.59
C ILE A 91 -0.24 6.75 7.23
N ILE A 92 0.16 5.97 6.22
CA ILE A 92 1.56 5.88 5.80
C ILE A 92 2.04 7.22 5.18
N LEU A 93 1.20 7.90 4.41
CA LEU A 93 1.48 9.24 3.88
C LEU A 93 1.64 10.28 5.00
N LEU A 94 0.75 10.28 5.98
CA LEU A 94 0.81 11.16 7.16
C LEU A 94 2.06 10.88 8.01
N SER A 95 2.47 9.62 8.17
CA SER A 95 3.72 9.27 8.87
C SER A 95 4.93 9.97 8.26
N ARG A 96 5.09 9.92 6.93
CA ARG A 96 6.18 10.62 6.22
C ARG A 96 6.10 12.14 6.37
N MET A 97 4.90 12.72 6.36
CA MET A 97 4.70 14.16 6.56
C MET A 97 5.13 14.60 7.97
N ILE A 98 4.73 13.86 9.01
CA ILE A 98 5.08 14.14 10.41
C ILE A 98 6.60 14.06 10.61
N ILE A 99 7.25 13.02 10.08
CA ILE A 99 8.72 12.87 10.16
C ILE A 99 9.44 14.01 9.43
N GLY A 100 8.95 14.43 8.26
CA GLY A 100 9.49 15.58 7.53
C GLY A 100 9.39 16.89 8.32
N ILE A 101 8.26 17.13 9.01
CA ILE A 101 8.07 18.29 9.88
C ILE A 101 9.02 18.22 11.09
N ILE A 102 9.15 17.06 11.75
CA ILE A 102 10.07 16.87 12.88
C ILE A 102 11.51 17.20 12.45
N ARG A 103 11.96 16.71 11.30
CA ARG A 103 13.29 17.02 10.75
C ARG A 103 13.48 18.49 10.42
N SER A 104 12.46 19.13 9.84
CA SER A 104 12.46 20.57 9.54
C SER A 104 12.58 21.45 10.80
N ILE A 105 12.02 20.98 11.94
CA ILE A 105 12.08 21.69 13.23
C ILE A 105 13.37 21.39 14.01
N LEU A 106 13.92 20.16 13.92
CA LEU A 106 15.17 19.78 14.60
C LEU A 106 16.45 20.21 13.86
N GLY A 107 16.34 20.71 12.62
CA GLY A 107 17.42 21.44 11.95
C GLY A 107 18.67 20.63 11.60
N SER A 108 18.54 19.30 11.43
CA SER A 108 19.61 18.38 10.98
C SER A 108 19.08 17.11 10.29
#